data_AF-A0A2E8D175-F1
#
_entry.id   AF-A0A2E8D175-F1
#
_cell.length_a   1.000
_cell.length_b   1.000
_cell.length_c   1.000
_cell.angle_alpha   90.00
_cell.angle_beta   90.00
_cell.angle_gamma   90.00
#
_symmetry.space_group_name_H-M   'P 1'
#
loop_
_entity.id
_entity.type
_entity.pdbx_description
1 polymer ?
#
loop_
_entity_poly.entity_id
_entity_poly.type
_entity_poly.pdbx_seq_one_letter_code
_entity_poly.pdbx_strand_id
1 'polypeptide(L)'
;MQNRLSRRAAIKTMASLLGIGACGTIARHAAGAKKDPKWETGIDRGLKWVAGSQSSLGHWTAGNYPTAMTALAGTALISSGSTTTQGPYARHIRRAVDYLTTKSRPNGLLGDPHSDNRYTYGHGFSMLFLSQVLGEEEDQERREELIDILNRAVDFSGKAQTPSGGWGYVSARDGNNFDEGSTTITQVQGLRGCRNAGIPVPAEVIDNAKQYIYTCKNSDGGISYSSRNRGSSRPAITAAALATLYNAGDYDSEHVPDMLKYAKRNLHDLSSGVRSFGHWHYTYLYYAQVVYRQGIEVWGPFRDKLYDRIIDEQTAGGAWTGNIGNIYVTSCNLIMLQLDKAYLPIYQR
;
A
#
# COMPACT_ATOMS: atom_id res chain seq x y z
N MET A 1 -15.62 -41.49 -48.42
CA MET A 1 -16.03 -40.08 -48.62
C MET A 1 -16.00 -39.37 -47.29
N GLN A 2 -15.19 -38.32 -47.20
CA GLN A 2 -14.91 -37.53 -46.00
C GLN A 2 -16.17 -36.82 -45.50
N ASN A 3 -16.42 -36.85 -44.19
CA ASN A 3 -17.27 -35.85 -43.55
C ASN A 3 -16.49 -35.20 -42.40
N ARG A 4 -16.05 -33.96 -42.66
CA ARG A 4 -15.30 -33.11 -41.73
C ARG A 4 -16.25 -32.61 -40.64
N LEU A 5 -16.01 -32.98 -39.39
CA LEU A 5 -16.60 -32.29 -38.24
C LEU A 5 -16.01 -30.87 -38.18
N SER A 6 -16.84 -29.86 -38.39
CA SER A 6 -16.41 -28.46 -38.34
C SER A 6 -16.17 -28.01 -36.90
N ARG A 7 -15.19 -27.12 -36.69
CA ARG A 7 -14.84 -26.50 -35.40
C ARG A 7 -15.99 -25.81 -34.65
N ARG A 8 -17.16 -25.62 -35.29
CA ARG A 8 -18.37 -25.06 -34.66
C ARG A 8 -19.21 -26.10 -33.91
N ALA A 9 -19.02 -27.40 -34.13
CA ALA A 9 -19.74 -28.45 -33.42
C ALA A 9 -19.11 -28.78 -32.05
N ALA A 10 -17.79 -28.61 -31.90
CA ALA A 10 -17.09 -28.87 -30.63
C ALA A 10 -17.38 -27.81 -29.54
N ILE A 11 -17.87 -26.63 -29.91
CA ILE A 11 -18.14 -25.52 -28.98
C ILE A 11 -19.55 -25.63 -28.36
N LYS A 12 -20.47 -26.39 -28.96
CA LYS A 12 -21.85 -26.49 -28.46
C LYS A 12 -22.10 -27.61 -27.45
N THR A 13 -21.17 -28.55 -27.26
CA THR A 13 -21.33 -29.67 -26.31
C THR A 13 -20.69 -29.42 -24.95
N MET A 14 -20.08 -28.25 -24.73
CA MET A 14 -19.50 -27.84 -23.44
C MET A 14 -20.34 -26.79 -22.70
N ALA A 15 -21.49 -26.40 -23.25
CA ALA A 15 -22.30 -25.27 -22.77
C ALA A 15 -23.57 -25.69 -21.99
N SER A 16 -23.69 -26.96 -21.58
CA SER A 16 -24.94 -27.48 -21.00
C SER A 16 -24.83 -28.24 -19.68
N LEU A 17 -23.73 -28.10 -18.92
CA LEU A 17 -23.57 -28.82 -17.62
C LEU A 17 -23.05 -28.03 -16.42
N LEU A 18 -22.99 -26.69 -16.45
CA LEU A 18 -22.66 -25.89 -15.25
C LEU A 18 -23.60 -24.69 -15.12
N GLY A 19 -24.89 -24.97 -15.07
CA GLY A 19 -25.86 -24.09 -14.43
C GLY A 19 -25.97 -24.45 -12.96
N ILE A 20 -26.04 -23.42 -12.11
CA ILE A 20 -26.28 -23.43 -10.66
C ILE A 20 -24.99 -23.59 -9.81
N GLY A 21 -24.37 -22.45 -9.49
CA GLY A 21 -23.47 -22.35 -8.33
C GLY A 21 -22.26 -21.45 -8.48
N ALA A 22 -22.44 -20.14 -8.65
CA ALA A 22 -21.45 -19.11 -8.24
C ALA A 22 -22.03 -17.69 -8.37
N CYS A 23 -23.19 -17.45 -7.74
CA CYS A 23 -23.60 -16.09 -7.44
C CYS A 23 -23.03 -15.78 -6.04
N GLY A 24 -22.07 -14.86 -5.97
CA GLY A 24 -21.52 -14.35 -4.71
C GLY A 24 -20.31 -15.11 -4.19
N THR A 25 -19.11 -14.80 -4.70
CA THR A 25 -17.96 -14.65 -3.80
C THR A 25 -18.18 -13.38 -2.98
N ILE A 26 -19.14 -13.44 -2.06
CA ILE A 26 -19.14 -12.57 -0.90
C ILE A 26 -17.77 -12.83 -0.28
N ALA A 27 -16.93 -11.80 -0.23
CA ALA A 27 -15.70 -11.82 0.55
C ALA A 27 -16.04 -12.53 1.86
N ARG A 28 -15.41 -13.69 2.11
CA ARG A 28 -15.51 -14.31 3.43
C ARG A 28 -15.06 -13.20 4.36
N HIS A 29 -16.02 -12.56 5.04
CA HIS A 29 -15.72 -11.69 6.16
C HIS A 29 -14.73 -12.51 6.99
N ALA A 30 -13.61 -11.92 7.39
CA ALA A 30 -12.70 -12.56 8.31
C ALA A 30 -13.53 -12.92 9.56
N ALA A 31 -14.09 -14.14 9.59
CA ALA A 31 -15.17 -14.56 10.49
C ALA A 31 -14.68 -14.77 11.93
N GLY A 32 -13.55 -14.15 12.28
CA GLY A 32 -12.90 -14.18 13.59
C GLY A 32 -12.21 -12.87 13.97
N ALA A 33 -12.45 -11.75 13.26
CA ALA A 33 -11.95 -10.46 13.72
C ALA A 33 -12.71 -10.02 14.98
N LYS A 34 -11.99 -9.76 16.08
CA LYS A 34 -12.56 -9.25 17.32
C LYS A 34 -13.17 -7.88 17.04
N LYS A 35 -14.45 -7.72 17.35
CA LYS A 35 -15.14 -6.43 17.27
C LYS A 35 -15.11 -5.79 18.65
N ASP A 36 -14.31 -4.75 18.81
CA ASP A 36 -14.28 -3.94 20.02
C ASP A 36 -14.98 -2.59 19.76
N PRO A 37 -16.09 -2.27 20.47
CA PRO A 37 -16.80 -1.01 20.28
C PRO A 37 -15.92 0.24 20.45
N LYS A 38 -14.88 0.18 21.31
CA LYS A 38 -13.93 1.28 21.51
C LYS A 38 -13.14 1.53 20.22
N TRP A 39 -12.67 0.47 19.56
CA TRP A 39 -11.93 0.57 18.31
C TRP A 39 -12.81 1.08 17.18
N GLU A 40 -14.02 0.52 17.01
CA GLU A 40 -14.94 0.96 15.95
C GLU A 40 -15.33 2.43 16.10
N THR A 41 -15.60 2.88 17.34
CA THR A 41 -15.88 4.31 17.62
C THR A 41 -14.69 5.19 17.28
N GLY A 42 -13.47 4.76 17.61
CA GLY A 42 -12.26 5.49 17.27
C GLY A 42 -12.00 5.57 15.77
N ILE A 43 -12.21 4.45 15.04
CA ILE A 43 -12.11 4.39 13.58
C ILE A 43 -13.10 5.35 12.92
N ASP A 44 -14.37 5.33 13.32
CA ASP A 44 -15.41 6.23 12.78
C ASP A 44 -15.06 7.70 12.98
N ARG A 45 -14.64 8.08 14.20
CA ARG A 45 -14.21 9.46 14.51
C ARG A 45 -13.02 9.89 13.66
N GLY A 46 -12.04 8.99 13.47
CA GLY A 46 -10.87 9.27 12.64
C GLY A 46 -11.22 9.44 11.16
N LEU A 47 -12.04 8.54 10.60
CA LEU A 47 -12.48 8.64 9.21
C LEU A 47 -13.30 9.91 8.96
N LYS A 48 -14.20 10.28 9.88
CA LYS A 48 -14.94 11.55 9.83
C LYS A 48 -14.01 12.75 9.87
N TRP A 49 -12.97 12.72 10.69
CA TRP A 49 -11.97 13.79 10.72
C TRP A 49 -11.17 13.90 9.41
N VAL A 50 -10.75 12.77 8.82
CA VAL A 50 -10.07 12.76 7.51
C VAL A 50 -10.99 13.36 6.45
N ALA A 51 -12.23 12.89 6.37
CA ALA A 51 -13.22 13.40 5.43
C ALA A 51 -13.46 14.92 5.61
N GLY A 52 -13.70 15.37 6.85
CA GLY A 52 -13.96 16.77 7.16
C GLY A 52 -12.77 17.71 7.00
N SER A 53 -11.55 17.20 6.94
CA SER A 53 -10.32 17.99 6.72
C SER A 53 -9.88 18.07 5.25
N GLN A 54 -10.63 17.46 4.32
CA GLN A 54 -10.33 17.54 2.89
C GLN A 54 -10.50 18.98 2.38
N SER A 55 -9.51 19.51 1.65
CA SER A 55 -9.61 20.84 1.08
C SER A 55 -10.73 20.95 0.04
N SER A 56 -11.13 22.18 -0.33
CA SER A 56 -12.09 22.43 -1.43
C SER A 56 -11.58 21.89 -2.78
N LEU A 57 -10.27 21.71 -2.93
CA LEU A 57 -9.62 21.13 -4.10
C LEU A 57 -9.48 19.59 -4.05
N GLY A 58 -10.04 18.93 -3.04
CA GLY A 58 -10.11 17.46 -2.99
C GLY A 58 -8.86 16.77 -2.44
N HIS A 59 -7.89 17.51 -1.95
CA HIS A 59 -6.62 16.98 -1.45
C HIS A 59 -6.40 17.30 0.02
N TRP A 60 -5.43 16.60 0.61
CA TRP A 60 -4.86 16.93 1.90
C TRP A 60 -3.39 17.28 1.74
N THR A 61 -2.83 17.97 2.73
CA THR A 61 -1.41 18.34 2.71
C THR A 61 -0.78 18.24 4.09
N ALA A 62 0.53 18.03 4.07
CA ALA A 62 1.43 18.10 5.21
C ALA A 62 2.76 18.62 4.66
N GLY A 63 3.07 19.88 4.93
CA GLY A 63 4.17 20.58 4.24
C GLY A 63 3.95 20.62 2.72
N ASN A 64 4.97 20.20 1.96
CA ASN A 64 4.98 20.23 0.49
C ASN A 64 4.59 18.88 -0.15
N TYR A 65 3.90 18.00 0.58
CA TYR A 65 3.64 16.62 0.15
C TYR A 65 2.15 16.31 -0.13
N PRO A 66 1.40 17.13 -0.88
CA PRO A 66 -0.04 16.94 -1.02
C PRO A 66 -0.41 15.67 -1.80
N THR A 67 0.43 15.22 -2.73
CA THR A 67 0.21 13.97 -3.48
C THR A 67 0.30 12.76 -2.55
N ALA A 68 1.36 12.66 -1.74
CA ALA A 68 1.52 11.56 -0.80
C ALA A 68 0.42 11.55 0.27
N MET A 69 0.09 12.72 0.82
CA MET A 69 -0.97 12.82 1.83
C MET A 69 -2.34 12.45 1.28
N THR A 70 -2.64 12.85 0.05
CA THR A 70 -3.93 12.54 -0.58
C THR A 70 -4.07 11.05 -0.88
N ALA A 71 -3.00 10.41 -1.36
CA ALA A 71 -3.01 8.96 -1.59
C ALA A 71 -3.15 8.16 -0.28
N LEU A 72 -2.47 8.56 0.80
CA LEU A 72 -2.60 7.91 2.11
C LEU A 72 -4.00 8.12 2.71
N ALA A 73 -4.52 9.35 2.69
CA ALA A 73 -5.86 9.67 3.17
C ALA A 73 -6.94 8.93 2.36
N GLY A 74 -6.79 8.90 1.03
CA GLY A 74 -7.64 8.12 0.15
C GLY A 74 -7.63 6.64 0.51
N THR A 75 -6.44 6.05 0.72
CA THR A 75 -6.27 4.65 1.14
C THR A 75 -6.96 4.36 2.48
N ALA A 76 -6.85 5.28 3.45
CA ALA A 76 -7.56 5.15 4.73
C ALA A 76 -9.09 5.15 4.56
N LEU A 77 -9.62 5.99 3.67
CA LEU A 77 -11.05 6.06 3.37
C LEU A 77 -11.55 4.80 2.64
N ILE A 78 -10.85 4.31 1.62
CA ILE A 78 -11.27 3.08 0.92
C ILE A 78 -11.14 1.83 1.80
N SER A 79 -10.24 1.85 2.80
CA SER A 79 -10.14 0.78 3.81
C SER A 79 -11.42 0.61 4.66
N SER A 80 -12.34 1.59 4.63
CA SER A 80 -13.65 1.49 5.28
C SER A 80 -14.67 0.65 4.51
N GLY A 81 -14.37 0.31 3.25
CA GLY A 81 -15.33 -0.29 2.31
C GLY A 81 -16.12 0.73 1.49
N SER A 82 -15.84 2.03 1.64
CA SER A 82 -16.38 3.05 0.71
C SER A 82 -15.65 3.00 -0.64
N THR A 83 -16.37 3.19 -1.73
CA THR A 83 -15.83 3.24 -3.11
C THR A 83 -15.93 4.67 -3.66
N THR A 84 -15.63 4.90 -4.95
CA THR A 84 -15.90 6.20 -5.61
C THR A 84 -17.40 6.46 -5.77
N THR A 85 -18.24 5.42 -5.81
CA THR A 85 -19.69 5.50 -6.04
C THR A 85 -20.55 5.22 -4.81
N GLN A 86 -20.05 4.46 -3.82
CA GLN A 86 -20.83 3.97 -2.69
C GLN A 86 -20.17 4.23 -1.33
N GLY A 87 -21.00 4.29 -0.28
CA GLY A 87 -20.56 4.49 1.10
C GLY A 87 -20.44 5.97 1.51
N PRO A 88 -20.26 6.22 2.83
CA PRO A 88 -20.29 7.58 3.39
C PRO A 88 -19.16 8.50 2.87
N TYR A 89 -18.05 7.92 2.41
CA TYR A 89 -16.88 8.68 1.95
C TYR A 89 -16.77 8.80 0.42
N ALA A 90 -17.77 8.35 -0.34
CA ALA A 90 -17.69 8.27 -1.81
C ALA A 90 -17.28 9.58 -2.49
N ARG A 91 -17.93 10.69 -2.10
CA ARG A 91 -17.60 12.03 -2.64
C ARG A 91 -16.15 12.45 -2.33
N HIS A 92 -15.63 12.04 -1.18
CA HIS A 92 -14.28 12.41 -0.74
C HIS A 92 -13.23 11.61 -1.50
N ILE A 93 -13.48 10.31 -1.70
CA ILE A 93 -12.65 9.41 -2.50
C ILE A 93 -12.61 9.88 -3.95
N ARG A 94 -13.77 10.18 -4.56
CA ARG A 94 -13.83 10.71 -5.94
C ARG A 94 -12.97 11.96 -6.12
N ARG A 95 -13.09 12.93 -5.20
CA ARG A 95 -12.30 14.17 -5.24
C ARG A 95 -10.79 13.94 -5.04
N ALA A 96 -10.42 12.93 -4.24
CA ALA A 96 -9.02 12.52 -4.10
C ALA A 96 -8.48 11.91 -5.39
N VAL A 97 -9.26 11.06 -6.06
CA VAL A 97 -8.94 10.51 -7.39
C VAL A 97 -8.80 11.65 -8.41
N ASP A 98 -9.78 12.55 -8.49
CA ASP A 98 -9.75 13.71 -9.38
C ASP A 98 -8.45 14.52 -9.19
N TYR A 99 -8.12 14.84 -7.93
CA TYR A 99 -6.90 15.56 -7.62
C TYR A 99 -5.64 14.81 -8.09
N LEU A 100 -5.52 13.50 -7.78
CA LEU A 100 -4.34 12.72 -8.16
C LEU A 100 -4.21 12.54 -9.67
N THR A 101 -5.32 12.45 -10.39
CA THR A 101 -5.34 12.48 -11.86
C THR A 101 -4.73 13.78 -12.39
N THR A 102 -4.99 14.94 -11.78
CA THR A 102 -4.30 16.21 -12.16
C THR A 102 -2.79 16.19 -11.92
N LYS A 103 -2.27 15.23 -11.17
CA LYS A 103 -0.84 15.05 -10.89
C LYS A 103 -0.17 14.03 -11.81
N SER A 104 -0.92 13.38 -12.69
CA SER A 104 -0.38 12.55 -13.76
C SER A 104 0.34 13.43 -14.79
N ARG A 105 1.62 13.13 -15.02
CA ARG A 105 2.47 13.82 -16.00
C ARG A 105 2.64 12.99 -17.27
N PRO A 106 2.97 13.60 -18.43
CA PRO A 106 3.18 12.85 -19.68
C PRO A 106 4.25 11.75 -19.59
N ASN A 107 5.29 11.94 -18.75
CA ASN A 107 6.33 10.95 -18.52
C ASN A 107 5.91 9.83 -17.54
N GLY A 108 4.67 9.83 -17.04
CA GLY A 108 4.14 8.85 -16.10
C GLY A 108 4.31 9.18 -14.61
N LEU A 109 5.05 10.23 -14.26
CA LEU A 109 5.14 10.65 -12.86
C LEU A 109 3.75 11.03 -12.32
N LEU A 110 3.42 10.54 -11.13
CA LEU A 110 2.27 10.99 -10.33
C LEU A 110 2.79 11.89 -9.23
N GLY A 111 2.83 13.20 -9.50
CA GLY A 111 3.43 14.16 -8.59
C GLY A 111 3.83 15.46 -9.29
N ASP A 112 4.52 16.31 -8.53
CA ASP A 112 4.99 17.60 -9.03
C ASP A 112 6.48 17.79 -8.75
N PRO A 113 7.36 17.58 -9.74
CA PRO A 113 8.81 17.65 -9.54
C PRO A 113 9.31 19.09 -9.29
N HIS A 114 8.49 20.11 -9.54
CA HIS A 114 8.86 21.50 -9.28
C HIS A 114 8.65 21.93 -7.82
N SER A 115 7.68 21.33 -7.14
CA SER A 115 7.31 21.69 -5.76
C SER A 115 7.62 20.61 -4.73
N ASP A 116 7.88 19.37 -5.16
CA ASP A 116 8.17 18.22 -4.29
C ASP A 116 9.54 17.61 -4.63
N ASN A 117 10.53 17.85 -3.76
CA ASN A 117 11.86 17.25 -3.88
C ASN A 117 11.93 15.79 -3.40
N ARG A 118 10.78 15.19 -3.06
CA ARG A 118 10.61 13.79 -2.67
C ARG A 118 9.42 13.14 -3.39
N TYR A 119 9.18 13.55 -4.63
CA TYR A 119 7.99 13.20 -5.41
C TYR A 119 7.75 11.68 -5.57
N THR A 120 8.78 10.85 -5.41
CA THR A 120 8.63 9.39 -5.52
C THR A 120 7.80 8.78 -4.38
N TYR A 121 7.70 9.42 -3.22
CA TYR A 121 6.72 9.00 -2.20
C TYR A 121 5.29 9.20 -2.70
N GLY A 122 4.99 10.40 -3.19
CA GLY A 122 3.69 10.72 -3.77
C GLY A 122 3.33 9.76 -4.90
N HIS A 123 4.29 9.47 -5.77
CA HIS A 123 4.10 8.56 -6.89
C HIS A 123 3.73 7.14 -6.44
N GLY A 124 4.51 6.53 -5.53
CA GLY A 124 4.28 5.15 -5.11
C GLY A 124 2.98 4.97 -4.32
N PHE A 125 2.67 5.90 -3.40
CA PHE A 125 1.38 5.87 -2.70
C PHE A 125 0.20 6.08 -3.65
N SER A 126 0.35 6.94 -4.67
CA SER A 126 -0.72 7.16 -5.66
C SER A 126 -0.97 5.94 -6.51
N MET A 127 0.08 5.24 -6.98
CA MET A 127 -0.07 3.95 -7.67
C MET A 127 -0.85 2.95 -6.81
N LEU A 128 -0.49 2.83 -5.52
CA LEU A 128 -1.20 1.94 -4.61
C LEU A 128 -2.67 2.33 -4.48
N PHE A 129 -2.97 3.58 -4.12
CA PHE A 129 -4.35 4.04 -3.94
C PHE A 129 -5.20 3.89 -5.21
N LEU A 130 -4.72 4.41 -6.35
CA LEU A 130 -5.46 4.39 -7.61
C LEU A 130 -5.68 2.97 -8.13
N SER A 131 -4.71 2.06 -7.93
CA SER A 131 -4.90 0.65 -8.30
C SER A 131 -5.97 -0.05 -7.45
N GLN A 132 -6.13 0.33 -6.17
CA GLN A 132 -7.23 -0.22 -5.36
C GLN A 132 -8.59 0.35 -5.80
N VAL A 133 -8.63 1.63 -6.20
CA VAL A 133 -9.85 2.24 -6.77
C VAL A 133 -10.23 1.57 -8.09
N LEU A 134 -9.26 1.32 -8.98
CA LEU A 134 -9.50 0.71 -10.29
C LEU A 134 -10.27 -0.62 -10.20
N GLY A 135 -9.99 -1.44 -9.19
CA GLY A 135 -10.66 -2.73 -8.98
C GLY A 135 -12.16 -2.62 -8.70
N GLU A 136 -12.62 -1.48 -8.18
CA GLU A 136 -14.00 -1.20 -7.77
C GLU A 136 -14.66 -0.12 -8.64
N GLU A 137 -13.97 0.41 -9.66
CA GLU A 137 -14.49 1.50 -10.49
C GLU A 137 -15.53 0.98 -11.48
N GLU A 138 -16.75 1.54 -11.40
CA GLU A 138 -17.91 1.15 -12.21
C GLU A 138 -18.07 2.04 -13.45
N ASP A 139 -17.54 3.27 -13.41
CA ASP A 139 -17.55 4.19 -14.54
C ASP A 139 -16.48 3.79 -15.58
N GLN A 140 -16.93 3.49 -16.80
CA GLN A 140 -16.05 2.95 -17.85
C GLN A 140 -15.02 3.97 -18.34
N GLU A 141 -15.40 5.24 -18.47
CA GLU A 141 -14.47 6.30 -18.92
C GLU A 141 -13.39 6.53 -17.86
N ARG A 142 -13.79 6.59 -16.58
CA ARG A 142 -12.85 6.70 -15.46
C ARG A 142 -11.93 5.50 -15.39
N ARG A 143 -12.46 4.29 -15.58
CA ARG A 143 -11.67 3.06 -15.58
C ARG A 143 -10.59 3.11 -16.67
N GLU A 144 -10.95 3.51 -17.88
CA GLU A 144 -9.99 3.65 -18.99
C GLU A 144 -8.92 4.72 -18.70
N GLU A 145 -9.32 5.86 -18.14
CA GLU A 145 -8.39 6.90 -17.70
C GLU A 145 -7.40 6.38 -16.63
N LEU A 146 -7.90 5.67 -15.62
CA LEU A 146 -7.06 5.09 -14.57
C LEU A 146 -6.10 4.03 -15.12
N ILE A 147 -6.54 3.22 -16.10
CA ILE A 147 -5.68 2.24 -16.77
C ILE A 147 -4.54 2.95 -17.51
N ASP A 148 -4.82 4.01 -18.29
CA ASP A 148 -3.76 4.78 -18.96
C ASP A 148 -2.76 5.38 -17.95
N ILE A 149 -3.28 6.05 -16.91
CA ILE A 149 -2.47 6.67 -15.87
C ILE A 149 -1.56 5.65 -15.19
N LEU A 150 -2.11 4.49 -14.80
CA LEU A 150 -1.34 3.47 -14.10
C LEU A 150 -0.32 2.78 -15.01
N ASN A 151 -0.63 2.56 -16.30
CA ASN A 151 0.36 2.05 -17.26
C ASN A 151 1.56 2.99 -17.39
N ARG A 152 1.32 4.28 -17.57
CA ARG A 152 2.39 5.28 -17.62
C ARG A 152 3.13 5.38 -16.29
N ALA A 153 2.42 5.27 -15.16
CA ALA A 153 3.03 5.29 -13.83
C ALA A 153 3.98 4.11 -13.60
N VAL A 154 3.60 2.91 -14.00
CA VAL A 154 4.47 1.73 -13.93
C VAL A 154 5.72 1.91 -14.81
N ASP A 155 5.55 2.41 -16.04
CA ASP A 155 6.66 2.71 -16.94
C ASP A 155 7.63 3.75 -16.34
N PHE A 156 7.10 4.83 -15.74
CA PHE A 156 7.91 5.80 -15.01
C PHE A 156 8.68 5.15 -13.86
N SER A 157 8.00 4.32 -13.04
CA SER A 157 8.62 3.67 -11.89
C SER A 157 9.80 2.79 -12.32
N GLY A 158 9.65 2.01 -13.40
CA GLY A 158 10.74 1.21 -13.97
C GLY A 158 11.92 2.08 -14.43
N LYS A 159 11.65 3.18 -15.15
CA LYS A 159 12.69 4.14 -15.60
C LYS A 159 13.34 4.92 -14.46
N ALA A 160 12.64 5.07 -13.34
CA ALA A 160 13.11 5.80 -12.16
C ALA A 160 13.98 4.94 -11.23
N GLN A 161 14.04 3.61 -11.43
CA GLN A 161 14.83 2.68 -10.63
C GLN A 161 16.33 2.93 -10.82
N THR A 162 17.11 2.85 -9.74
CA THR A 162 18.58 2.96 -9.82
C THR A 162 19.20 1.67 -10.36
N PRO A 163 20.45 1.68 -10.85
CA PRO A 163 21.16 0.46 -11.22
C PRO A 163 21.31 -0.55 -10.07
N SER A 164 21.19 -0.10 -8.81
CA SER A 164 21.20 -0.98 -7.65
C SER A 164 19.87 -1.73 -7.44
N GLY A 165 18.81 -1.37 -8.17
CA GLY A 165 17.45 -1.91 -8.02
C GLY A 165 16.55 -1.15 -7.03
N GLY A 166 17.05 -0.07 -6.42
CA GLY A 166 16.29 0.74 -5.46
C GLY A 166 15.71 2.01 -6.08
N TRP A 167 15.00 2.80 -5.26
CA TRP A 167 14.52 4.14 -5.61
C TRP A 167 14.93 5.15 -4.55
N GLY A 168 15.20 6.38 -4.97
CA GLY A 168 15.45 7.52 -4.09
C GLY A 168 14.30 8.51 -4.09
N TYR A 169 14.46 9.61 -3.36
CA TYR A 169 13.46 10.69 -3.24
C TYR A 169 12.99 11.28 -4.59
N VAL A 170 13.84 11.18 -5.60
CA VAL A 170 13.55 11.53 -7.00
C VAL A 170 14.02 10.38 -7.89
N SER A 171 13.70 10.43 -9.19
CA SER A 171 14.13 9.41 -10.16
C SER A 171 15.64 9.22 -10.17
N ALA A 172 16.12 8.04 -10.56
CA ALA A 172 17.55 7.75 -10.69
C ALA A 172 18.30 8.82 -11.50
N ARG A 173 17.69 9.28 -12.60
CA ARG A 173 18.21 10.36 -13.46
C ARG A 173 18.36 11.67 -12.70
N ASP A 174 17.34 12.08 -11.95
CA ASP A 174 17.33 13.39 -11.29
C ASP A 174 18.07 13.35 -9.92
N GLY A 175 18.25 12.16 -9.34
CA GLY A 175 18.80 11.94 -8.00
C GLY A 175 20.23 11.40 -7.97
N ASN A 176 20.95 11.43 -9.09
CA ASN A 176 22.31 10.88 -9.22
C ASN A 176 22.42 9.42 -8.73
N ASN A 177 21.44 8.60 -9.13
CA ASN A 177 21.31 7.21 -8.73
C ASN A 177 21.29 6.99 -7.19
N PHE A 178 20.83 7.99 -6.42
CA PHE A 178 20.56 7.82 -5.01
C PHE A 178 19.36 6.89 -4.81
N ASP A 179 19.48 5.96 -3.86
CA ASP A 179 18.40 5.07 -3.43
C ASP A 179 18.30 5.03 -1.90
N GLU A 180 17.12 4.69 -1.40
CA GLU A 180 16.90 4.35 0.01
C GLU A 180 15.71 3.41 0.18
N GLY A 181 15.72 2.67 1.29
CA GLY A 181 14.75 1.60 1.53
C GLY A 181 13.30 2.07 1.56
N SER A 182 13.00 3.20 2.18
CA SER A 182 11.61 3.63 2.44
C SER A 182 10.86 3.95 1.14
N THR A 183 11.52 4.65 0.22
CA THR A 183 11.01 4.95 -1.11
C THR A 183 10.93 3.68 -1.94
N THR A 184 11.97 2.85 -1.91
CA THR A 184 11.98 1.55 -2.61
C THR A 184 10.75 0.73 -2.25
N ILE A 185 10.42 0.61 -0.96
CA ILE A 185 9.25 -0.13 -0.50
C ILE A 185 7.94 0.53 -0.96
N THR A 186 7.87 1.87 -0.91
CA THR A 186 6.69 2.61 -1.37
C THR A 186 6.42 2.35 -2.86
N GLN A 187 7.48 2.31 -3.67
CA GLN A 187 7.40 2.00 -5.10
C GLN A 187 6.94 0.57 -5.34
N VAL A 188 7.55 -0.42 -4.67
CA VAL A 188 7.18 -1.82 -4.87
C VAL A 188 5.75 -2.11 -4.40
N GLN A 189 5.25 -1.47 -3.34
CA GLN A 189 3.84 -1.58 -2.97
C GLN A 189 2.91 -1.02 -4.04
N GLY A 190 3.24 0.14 -4.61
CA GLY A 190 2.48 0.71 -5.73
C GLY A 190 2.46 -0.21 -6.94
N LEU A 191 3.62 -0.74 -7.34
CA LEU A 191 3.75 -1.71 -8.43
C LEU A 191 2.96 -2.99 -8.16
N ARG A 192 2.96 -3.52 -6.93
CA ARG A 192 2.13 -4.68 -6.56
C ARG A 192 0.65 -4.34 -6.70
N GLY A 193 0.22 -3.17 -6.22
CA GLY A 193 -1.15 -2.69 -6.38
C GLY A 193 -1.57 -2.69 -7.86
N CYS A 194 -0.74 -2.10 -8.73
CA CYS A 194 -0.94 -2.11 -10.18
C CYS A 194 -1.07 -3.53 -10.74
N ARG A 195 -0.15 -4.43 -10.39
CA ARG A 195 -0.20 -5.83 -10.84
C ARG A 195 -1.48 -6.55 -10.39
N ASN A 196 -1.93 -6.31 -9.16
CA ASN A 196 -3.17 -6.88 -8.63
C ASN A 196 -4.41 -6.37 -9.39
N ALA A 197 -4.38 -5.13 -9.86
CA ALA A 197 -5.44 -4.51 -10.64
C ALA A 197 -5.36 -4.85 -12.14
N GLY A 198 -4.46 -5.75 -12.56
CA GLY A 198 -4.31 -6.17 -13.96
C GLY A 198 -3.45 -5.24 -14.82
N ILE A 199 -2.80 -4.23 -14.24
CA ILE A 199 -1.83 -3.38 -14.96
C ILE A 199 -0.52 -4.17 -15.13
N PRO A 200 0.01 -4.32 -16.35
CA PRO A 200 1.27 -5.03 -16.58
C PRO A 200 2.42 -4.38 -15.82
N VAL A 201 3.16 -5.18 -15.06
CA VAL A 201 4.39 -4.75 -14.36
C VAL A 201 5.55 -5.61 -14.83
N PRO A 202 6.65 -5.01 -15.34
CA PRO A 202 7.83 -5.77 -15.75
C PRO A 202 8.42 -6.57 -14.58
N ALA A 203 8.61 -7.88 -14.78
CA ALA A 203 9.17 -8.76 -13.74
C ALA A 203 10.57 -8.32 -13.30
N GLU A 204 11.40 -7.88 -14.25
CA GLU A 204 12.77 -7.39 -14.01
C GLU A 204 12.82 -6.27 -12.96
N VAL A 205 11.87 -5.33 -12.99
CA VAL A 205 11.82 -4.22 -12.02
C VAL A 205 11.61 -4.75 -10.60
N ILE A 206 10.78 -5.78 -10.44
CA ILE A 206 10.52 -6.43 -9.15
C ILE A 206 11.71 -7.27 -8.70
N ASP A 207 12.32 -8.04 -9.61
CA ASP A 207 13.48 -8.88 -9.31
C ASP A 207 14.69 -8.03 -8.89
N ASN A 208 14.93 -6.90 -9.57
CA ASN A 208 15.95 -5.93 -9.18
C ASN A 208 15.67 -5.35 -7.78
N ALA A 209 14.40 -5.06 -7.45
CA ALA A 209 14.03 -4.57 -6.12
C ALA A 209 14.24 -5.62 -5.02
N LYS A 210 13.98 -6.90 -5.31
CA LYS A 210 14.30 -7.99 -4.38
C LYS A 210 15.81 -8.09 -4.14
N GLN A 211 16.59 -8.06 -5.22
CA GLN A 211 18.05 -8.13 -5.14
C GLN A 211 18.63 -6.93 -4.37
N TYR A 212 18.04 -5.74 -4.54
CA TYR A 212 18.37 -4.55 -3.75
C TYR A 212 18.20 -4.80 -2.25
N ILE A 213 17.05 -5.35 -1.84
CA ILE A 213 16.75 -5.65 -0.43
C ILE A 213 17.78 -6.63 0.13
N TYR A 214 18.10 -7.70 -0.61
CA TYR A 214 19.08 -8.69 -0.18
C TYR A 214 20.49 -8.14 -0.10
N THR A 215 20.86 -7.26 -1.01
CA THR A 215 22.14 -6.53 -0.96
C THR A 215 22.22 -5.62 0.27
N CYS A 216 21.10 -5.04 0.70
CA CYS A 216 21.01 -4.22 1.90
C CYS A 216 20.83 -5.02 3.20
N LYS A 217 20.74 -6.36 3.15
CA LYS A 217 20.63 -7.20 4.35
C LYS A 217 21.99 -7.25 5.08
N ASN A 218 21.95 -7.11 6.39
CA ASN A 218 23.07 -7.32 7.30
C ASN A 218 23.01 -8.72 7.93
N SER A 219 24.13 -9.14 8.53
CA SER A 219 24.25 -10.47 9.17
C SER A 219 23.27 -10.70 10.33
N ASP A 220 22.76 -9.63 10.95
CA ASP A 220 21.75 -9.71 12.02
C ASP A 220 20.32 -9.91 11.51
N GLY A 221 20.13 -9.97 10.18
CA GLY A 221 18.84 -10.09 9.51
C GLY A 221 18.16 -8.75 9.22
N GLY A 222 18.68 -7.63 9.74
CA GLY A 222 18.12 -6.32 9.48
C GLY A 222 18.57 -5.72 8.16
N ILE A 223 17.82 -4.74 7.67
CA ILE A 223 18.08 -4.02 6.42
C ILE A 223 18.67 -2.65 6.70
N SER A 224 19.71 -2.31 5.95
CA SER A 224 20.38 -1.01 5.91
C SER A 224 19.52 0.11 5.34
N TYR A 225 19.99 1.36 5.45
CA TYR A 225 19.29 2.50 4.86
C TYR A 225 19.28 2.52 3.34
N SER A 226 20.44 2.26 2.71
CA SER A 226 20.60 2.29 1.27
C SER A 226 21.71 1.35 0.81
N SER A 227 21.80 1.12 -0.50
CA SER A 227 22.85 0.28 -1.10
C SER A 227 24.25 0.84 -0.85
N ARG A 228 24.38 2.18 -0.90
CA ARG A 228 25.65 2.90 -0.72
C ARG A 228 26.03 3.15 0.73
N ASN A 229 25.05 3.18 1.65
CA ASN A 229 25.29 3.37 3.08
C ASN A 229 24.67 2.22 3.87
N ARG A 230 25.43 1.11 3.93
CA ARG A 230 24.99 -0.12 4.57
C ARG A 230 24.93 -0.01 6.10
N GLY A 231 25.75 0.84 6.73
CA GLY A 231 25.61 1.25 8.13
C GLY A 231 25.06 0.19 9.12
N SER A 232 24.19 0.62 10.03
CA SER A 232 23.46 -0.26 10.94
C SER A 232 22.07 -0.62 10.40
N SER A 233 21.57 -1.77 10.83
CA SER A 233 20.23 -2.25 10.52
C SER A 233 19.14 -1.32 11.07
N ARG A 234 18.10 -1.08 10.26
CA ARG A 234 16.98 -0.20 10.60
C ARG A 234 15.68 -1.01 10.72
N PRO A 235 15.07 -1.09 11.92
CA PRO A 235 13.81 -1.83 12.12
C PRO A 235 12.67 -1.39 11.18
N ALA A 236 12.49 -0.09 10.99
CA ALA A 236 11.48 0.46 10.08
C ALA A 236 11.63 -0.06 8.64
N ILE A 237 12.85 -0.04 8.12
CA ILE A 237 13.16 -0.47 6.76
C ILE A 237 13.05 -1.99 6.66
N THR A 238 13.44 -2.72 7.70
CA THR A 238 13.31 -4.18 7.73
C THR A 238 11.85 -4.63 7.68
N ALA A 239 10.97 -3.99 8.45
CA ALA A 239 9.53 -4.25 8.41
C ALA A 239 8.94 -3.95 7.02
N ALA A 240 9.30 -2.80 6.46
CA ALA A 240 8.88 -2.38 5.14
C ALA A 240 9.39 -3.35 4.04
N ALA A 241 10.63 -3.84 4.14
CA ALA A 241 11.20 -4.81 3.22
C ALA A 241 10.50 -6.17 3.31
N LEU A 242 10.19 -6.66 4.51
CA LEU A 242 9.38 -7.87 4.70
C LEU A 242 8.00 -7.75 4.06
N ALA A 243 7.32 -6.61 4.26
CA ALA A 243 6.02 -6.36 3.62
C ALA A 243 6.14 -6.39 2.09
N THR A 244 7.21 -5.82 1.55
CA THR A 244 7.52 -5.86 0.11
C THR A 244 7.75 -7.28 -0.39
N LEU A 245 8.60 -8.07 0.26
CA LEU A 245 8.91 -9.45 -0.16
C LEU A 245 7.66 -10.34 -0.11
N TYR A 246 6.84 -10.20 0.94
CA TYR A 246 5.55 -10.89 1.02
C TYR A 246 4.59 -10.47 -0.09
N ASN A 247 4.58 -9.18 -0.42
CA ASN A 247 3.75 -8.69 -1.52
C ASN A 247 4.29 -9.14 -2.90
N ALA A 248 5.59 -9.36 -3.05
CA ALA A 248 6.22 -9.90 -4.26
C ALA A 248 6.07 -11.44 -4.41
N GLY A 249 5.48 -12.11 -3.42
CA GLY A 249 5.30 -13.56 -3.41
C GLY A 249 6.55 -14.36 -3.01
N ASP A 250 7.56 -13.70 -2.43
CA ASP A 250 8.86 -14.30 -2.11
C ASP A 250 8.90 -14.86 -0.68
N TYR A 251 7.85 -15.60 -0.31
CA TYR A 251 7.65 -16.10 1.06
C TYR A 251 8.72 -17.11 1.49
N ASP A 252 9.19 -17.93 0.54
CA ASP A 252 10.08 -19.07 0.79
C ASP A 252 11.57 -18.74 0.60
N SER A 253 11.91 -17.46 0.45
CA SER A 253 13.30 -17.02 0.36
C SER A 253 14.06 -17.33 1.66
N GLU A 254 15.28 -17.84 1.52
CA GLU A 254 16.18 -18.14 2.65
C GLU A 254 16.49 -16.90 3.51
N HIS A 255 16.30 -15.70 2.97
CA HIS A 255 16.56 -14.46 3.69
C HIS A 255 15.44 -14.06 4.66
N VAL A 256 14.18 -14.44 4.35
CA VAL A 256 12.98 -14.01 5.06
C VAL A 256 12.96 -14.45 6.53
N PRO A 257 13.33 -15.70 6.91
CA PRO A 257 13.34 -16.12 8.30
C PRO A 257 14.20 -15.24 9.23
N ASP A 258 15.41 -14.87 8.79
CA ASP A 258 16.29 -13.99 9.58
C ASP A 258 15.72 -12.58 9.71
N MET A 259 15.20 -12.04 8.62
CA MET A 259 14.56 -10.72 8.60
C MET A 259 13.37 -10.68 9.55
N LEU A 260 12.54 -11.73 9.53
CA LEU A 260 11.39 -11.86 10.42
C LEU A 260 11.82 -11.98 11.89
N LYS A 261 12.87 -12.76 12.18
CA LYS A 261 13.45 -12.86 13.52
C LYS A 261 13.96 -11.52 14.02
N TYR A 262 14.68 -10.76 13.18
CA TYR A 262 15.12 -9.41 13.50
C TYR A 262 13.94 -8.48 13.79
N ALA A 263 12.92 -8.47 12.92
CA ALA A 263 11.75 -7.61 13.07
C ALA A 263 10.96 -7.96 14.35
N LYS A 264 10.72 -9.24 14.63
CA LYS A 264 10.05 -9.69 15.86
C LYS A 264 10.78 -9.20 17.11
N ARG A 265 12.11 -9.42 17.18
CA ARG A 265 12.94 -9.00 18.31
C ARG A 265 12.88 -7.49 18.58
N ASN A 266 12.74 -6.67 17.54
CA ASN A 266 12.83 -5.21 17.67
C ASN A 266 11.48 -4.50 17.71
N LEU A 267 10.39 -5.10 17.18
CA LEU A 267 9.13 -4.40 16.91
C LEU A 267 7.90 -5.05 17.55
N HIS A 268 7.95 -6.34 17.93
CA HIS A 268 6.73 -7.06 18.30
C HIS A 268 6.13 -6.59 19.63
N ASP A 269 6.95 -6.05 20.52
CA ASP A 269 6.51 -5.52 21.82
C ASP A 269 6.01 -4.07 21.76
N LEU A 270 5.88 -3.48 20.57
CA LEU A 270 5.48 -2.10 20.37
C LEU A 270 6.33 -1.08 21.15
N SER A 271 7.58 -1.42 21.49
CA SER A 271 8.40 -0.58 22.36
C SER A 271 8.63 0.81 21.73
N SER A 272 8.43 1.86 22.52
CA SER A 272 8.65 3.27 22.17
C SER A 272 10.08 3.73 22.49
N GLY A 273 11.02 2.80 22.67
CA GLY A 273 12.38 3.09 23.12
C GLY A 273 13.10 4.11 22.24
N VAL A 274 14.17 4.69 22.79
CA VAL A 274 15.03 5.76 22.24
C VAL A 274 15.45 5.56 20.76
N ARG A 275 15.33 4.35 20.20
CA ARG A 275 15.63 4.02 18.79
C ARG A 275 14.44 4.19 17.83
N SER A 276 13.23 4.49 18.31
CA SER A 276 12.02 4.71 17.48
C SER A 276 11.91 6.15 16.94
N PHE A 277 13.04 6.87 16.81
CA PHE A 277 13.11 8.25 16.30
C PHE A 277 12.20 8.46 15.09
N GLY A 278 11.15 9.27 15.27
CA GLY A 278 10.36 9.90 14.21
C GLY A 278 9.54 9.02 13.26
N HIS A 279 9.69 7.69 13.27
CA HIS A 279 9.16 6.82 12.21
C HIS A 279 8.21 5.72 12.69
N TRP A 280 7.60 5.86 13.87
CA TRP A 280 6.70 4.84 14.43
C TRP A 280 5.55 4.49 13.47
N HIS A 281 4.83 5.49 12.96
CA HIS A 281 3.70 5.30 12.04
C HIS A 281 4.11 4.62 10.74
N TYR A 282 5.24 5.02 10.15
CA TYR A 282 5.80 4.34 8.98
C TYR A 282 6.14 2.88 9.32
N THR A 283 6.84 2.64 10.42
CA THR A 283 7.27 1.30 10.85
C THR A 283 6.09 0.36 10.98
N TYR A 284 5.05 0.76 11.71
CA TYR A 284 3.91 -0.11 11.99
C TYR A 284 2.91 -0.17 10.84
N LEU A 285 2.85 0.84 9.96
CA LEU A 285 2.09 0.74 8.71
C LEU A 285 2.49 -0.51 7.92
N TYR A 286 3.79 -0.81 7.84
CA TYR A 286 4.29 -2.01 7.16
C TYR A 286 4.38 -3.22 8.09
N TYR A 287 4.87 -3.08 9.31
CA TYR A 287 5.03 -4.22 10.21
C TYR A 287 3.70 -4.87 10.55
N ALA A 288 2.62 -4.09 10.71
CA ALA A 288 1.29 -4.63 10.91
C ALA A 288 0.86 -5.53 9.73
N GLN A 289 1.18 -5.18 8.48
CA GLN A 289 0.91 -6.02 7.31
C GLN A 289 1.69 -7.34 7.35
N VAL A 290 2.95 -7.31 7.80
CA VAL A 290 3.80 -8.50 7.98
C VAL A 290 3.24 -9.44 9.04
N VAL A 291 2.82 -8.90 10.18
CA VAL A 291 2.22 -9.68 11.28
C VAL A 291 0.84 -10.19 10.88
N TYR A 292 0.05 -9.37 10.19
CA TYR A 292 -1.26 -9.72 9.66
C TYR A 292 -1.14 -10.98 8.77
N ARG A 293 -0.19 -11.05 7.84
CA ARG A 293 -0.01 -12.25 6.98
C ARG A 293 0.41 -13.53 7.72
N GLN A 294 0.84 -13.48 8.98
CA GLN A 294 1.21 -14.66 9.78
C GLN A 294 0.03 -15.41 10.40
N GLY A 295 -1.21 -15.04 10.07
CA GLY A 295 -2.40 -15.74 10.57
C GLY A 295 -2.89 -15.23 11.93
N ILE A 296 -4.09 -15.66 12.32
CA ILE A 296 -4.81 -15.10 13.48
C ILE A 296 -4.10 -15.36 14.82
N GLU A 297 -3.35 -16.45 14.94
CA GLU A 297 -2.65 -16.81 16.18
C GLU A 297 -1.55 -15.80 16.54
N VAL A 298 -0.86 -15.27 15.52
CA VAL A 298 0.19 -14.25 15.68
C VAL A 298 -0.41 -12.84 15.59
N TRP A 299 -1.35 -12.62 14.66
CA TRP A 299 -1.97 -11.33 14.44
C TRP A 299 -2.86 -10.88 15.59
N GLY A 300 -3.71 -11.76 16.14
CA GLY A 300 -4.71 -11.40 17.15
C GLY A 300 -4.11 -10.69 18.37
N PRO A 301 -3.15 -11.30 19.09
CA PRO A 301 -2.52 -10.68 20.26
C PRO A 301 -1.76 -9.38 19.93
N PHE A 302 -1.11 -9.33 18.76
CA PHE A 302 -0.38 -8.13 18.32
C PHE A 302 -1.33 -6.99 17.94
N ARG A 303 -2.39 -7.29 17.20
CA ARG A 303 -3.45 -6.35 16.82
C ARG A 303 -4.07 -5.70 18.03
N ASP A 304 -4.47 -6.50 19.02
CA ASP A 304 -5.14 -5.98 20.21
C ASP A 304 -4.27 -4.92 20.90
N LYS A 305 -2.97 -5.21 21.11
CA LYS A 305 -2.01 -4.25 21.65
C LYS A 305 -1.82 -3.01 20.76
N LEU A 306 -1.73 -3.22 19.45
CA LEU A 306 -1.53 -2.13 18.48
C LEU A 306 -2.74 -1.20 18.44
N TYR A 307 -3.95 -1.77 18.40
CA TYR A 307 -5.20 -1.05 18.28
C TYR A 307 -5.49 -0.30 19.58
N ASP A 308 -5.32 -0.94 20.74
CA ASP A 308 -5.48 -0.27 22.03
C ASP A 308 -4.55 0.93 22.15
N ARG A 309 -3.26 0.76 21.83
CA ARG A 309 -2.31 1.86 21.83
C ARG A 309 -2.72 3.00 20.90
N ILE A 310 -3.09 2.68 19.65
CA ILE A 310 -3.52 3.71 18.69
C ILE A 310 -4.73 4.44 19.26
N ILE A 311 -5.77 3.75 19.72
CA ILE A 311 -6.98 4.41 20.21
C ILE A 311 -6.72 5.26 21.46
N ASP A 312 -5.84 4.81 22.38
CA ASP A 312 -5.48 5.57 23.58
C ASP A 312 -4.76 6.89 23.28
N GLU A 313 -4.11 6.99 22.12
CA GLU A 313 -3.44 8.21 21.65
C GLU A 313 -4.36 9.13 20.82
N GLN A 314 -5.63 8.76 20.59
CA GLN A 314 -6.57 9.54 19.77
C GLN A 314 -7.02 10.82 20.48
N THR A 315 -6.98 11.95 19.78
CA THR A 315 -7.47 13.22 20.32
C THR A 315 -9.00 13.26 20.44
N ALA A 316 -9.52 14.21 21.22
CA ALA A 316 -10.96 14.48 21.30
C ALA A 316 -11.59 14.84 19.93
N GLY A 317 -10.80 15.39 18.99
CA GLY A 317 -11.24 15.68 17.63
C GLY A 317 -11.27 14.48 16.68
N GLY A 318 -10.85 13.29 17.12
CA GLY A 318 -10.81 12.06 16.31
C GLY A 318 -9.51 11.88 15.51
N ALA A 319 -8.66 12.91 15.44
CA ALA A 319 -7.35 12.82 14.80
C ALA A 319 -6.27 12.27 15.73
N TRP A 320 -5.14 11.94 15.14
CA TRP A 320 -3.86 11.70 15.84
C TRP A 320 -2.83 12.75 15.43
N THR A 321 -1.93 13.09 16.35
CA THR A 321 -0.93 14.13 16.17
C THR A 321 0.47 13.56 15.96
N GLY A 322 1.31 14.27 15.20
CA GLY A 322 2.73 13.92 15.08
C GLY A 322 3.47 14.79 14.06
N ASN A 323 4.79 14.65 14.06
CA ASN A 323 5.73 15.62 13.48
C ASN A 323 5.60 15.84 11.96
N ILE A 324 5.13 14.85 11.21
CA ILE A 324 4.91 15.00 9.75
C ILE A 324 3.64 15.81 9.48
N GLY A 325 2.61 15.64 10.31
CA GLY A 325 1.30 16.27 10.17
C GLY A 325 0.18 15.32 10.57
N ASN A 326 -0.91 15.88 11.11
CA ASN A 326 -2.01 15.08 11.63
C ASN A 326 -2.65 14.18 10.57
N ILE A 327 -2.71 14.63 9.31
CA ILE A 327 -3.25 13.81 8.23
C ILE A 327 -2.41 12.57 7.94
N TYR A 328 -1.08 12.69 7.96
CA TYR A 328 -0.18 11.55 7.76
C TYR A 328 -0.41 10.50 8.85
N VAL A 329 -0.34 10.95 10.10
CA VAL A 329 -0.46 10.09 11.29
C VAL A 329 -1.83 9.41 11.33
N THR A 330 -2.89 10.21 11.15
CA THR A 330 -4.27 9.71 11.17
C THR A 330 -4.51 8.70 10.05
N SER A 331 -4.00 8.95 8.84
CA SER A 331 -4.16 8.02 7.72
C SER A 331 -3.44 6.69 7.98
N CYS A 332 -2.19 6.71 8.46
CA CYS A 332 -1.47 5.49 8.80
C CYS A 332 -2.20 4.67 9.89
N ASN A 333 -2.68 5.35 10.95
CA ASN A 333 -3.44 4.70 12.02
C ASN A 333 -4.72 4.06 11.52
N LEU A 334 -5.49 4.78 10.70
CA LEU A 334 -6.73 4.26 10.12
C LEU A 334 -6.50 3.10 9.15
N ILE A 335 -5.41 3.08 8.39
CA ILE A 335 -5.06 1.93 7.56
C ILE A 335 -4.77 0.71 8.45
N MET A 336 -3.96 0.87 9.49
CA MET A 336 -3.63 -0.22 10.43
C MET A 336 -4.86 -0.76 11.15
N LEU A 337 -5.73 0.13 11.65
CA LEU A 337 -6.96 -0.19 12.39
C LEU A 337 -8.02 -0.92 11.54
N GLN A 338 -7.85 -0.97 10.22
CA GLN A 338 -8.83 -1.54 9.30
C GLN A 338 -8.32 -2.77 8.54
N LEU A 339 -7.11 -3.27 8.81
CA LEU A 339 -6.55 -4.44 8.14
C LEU A 339 -7.47 -5.67 8.22
N ASP A 340 -8.11 -5.90 9.37
CA ASP A 340 -9.05 -7.02 9.58
C ASP A 340 -10.35 -6.93 8.78
N LYS A 341 -10.69 -5.74 8.26
CA LYS A 341 -11.84 -5.58 7.37
C LYS A 341 -11.58 -6.23 6.01
N ALA A 342 -10.31 -6.34 5.60
CA ALA A 342 -9.86 -7.01 4.38
C ALA A 342 -10.57 -6.55 3.08
N TYR A 343 -11.09 -5.33 3.05
CA TYR A 343 -11.80 -4.80 1.88
C TYR A 343 -10.88 -4.52 0.70
N LEU A 344 -9.61 -4.20 0.94
CA LEU A 344 -8.67 -3.87 -0.14
C LEU A 344 -7.91 -5.12 -0.60
N PRO A 345 -7.87 -5.43 -1.92
CA PRO A 345 -7.14 -6.57 -2.46
C PRO A 345 -5.68 -6.65 -2.01
N ILE A 346 -4.99 -5.52 -1.87
CA ILE A 346 -3.60 -5.50 -1.39
C ILE A 346 -3.43 -6.05 0.04
N TYR A 347 -4.47 -5.96 0.87
CA TYR A 347 -4.47 -6.40 2.27
C TYR A 347 -5.16 -7.75 2.47
N GLN A 348 -5.52 -8.48 1.41
CA GLN A 348 -6.04 -9.84 1.53
C GLN A 348 -4.89 -10.84 1.79
N ARG A 349 -5.18 -11.85 2.62
CA ARG A 349 -4.21 -12.88 3.03
C ARG A 349 -4.18 -14.04 2.06
#